data_AF-A0A538L4B0-F1
#
_entry.id   AF-A0A538L4B0-F1
#
_cell.length_a   1.000
_cell.length_b   1.000
_cell.length_c   1.000
_cell.angle_alpha   90.00
_cell.angle_beta   90.00
_cell.angle_gamma   90.00
#
_symmetry.space_group_name_H-M   'P 1'
#
loop_
_entity.id
_entity.type
_entity.pdbx_description
1 polymer ?
#
loop_
_entity_poly.entity_id
_entity_poly.type
_entity_poly.pdbx_seq_one_letter_code
_entity_poly.pdbx_strand_id
1 'polypeptide(L)'
;MPAQTPGEEPPSRAQAESAPAGESVAADTSARVGAVLAEAEARANSVREAAEREATQVEDAARAEATGVAQAAHTAAQAAARERAERLAELRASIAARAGSLTDGLEGGELTRLRLEQLVEILGEAERRLLIEVAEGPGELAEAPAAAAPPPEAPVPPVPASEARGFDGALPEGAPMMRMPTRSGDREADARFAAMLMAVHGGERDDVAEHLRTEYGANDWDGLLNELFGRADAKV
;
A
#
# COMPACT_ATOMS: atom_id res chain seq x y z
N MET A 1 -57.42 -109.81 -25.32
CA MET A 1 -58.09 -109.49 -24.04
C MET A 1 -57.36 -108.29 -23.43
N PRO A 2 -58.08 -107.32 -22.85
CA PRO A 2 -58.55 -106.01 -23.37
C PRO A 2 -57.57 -104.86 -22.99
N ALA A 3 -57.74 -103.54 -23.22
CA ALA A 3 -58.90 -102.68 -23.38
C ALA A 3 -58.56 -101.34 -24.11
N GLN A 4 -59.61 -100.71 -24.64
CA GLN A 4 -59.86 -99.33 -25.10
C GLN A 4 -59.37 -98.25 -24.08
N THR A 5 -59.12 -96.94 -24.31
CA THR A 5 -59.56 -95.86 -25.25
C THR A 5 -58.73 -94.56 -24.90
N PRO A 6 -59.01 -93.31 -25.38
CA PRO A 6 -58.20 -92.57 -26.35
C PRO A 6 -57.60 -91.26 -25.77
N GLY A 7 -56.89 -90.45 -26.57
CA GLY A 7 -56.44 -89.13 -26.13
C GLY A 7 -55.52 -88.44 -27.12
N GLU A 8 -56.12 -87.58 -27.93
CA GLU A 8 -55.50 -86.66 -28.87
C GLU A 8 -54.99 -85.43 -28.10
N GLU A 9 -53.69 -85.11 -28.16
CA GLU A 9 -53.21 -83.73 -27.98
C GLU A 9 -51.81 -83.55 -28.61
N PRO A 10 -51.63 -82.64 -29.58
CA PRO A 10 -50.32 -82.27 -30.12
C PRO A 10 -49.51 -81.45 -29.10
N PRO A 11 -48.17 -81.34 -29.27
CA PRO A 11 -47.30 -80.77 -28.25
C PRO A 11 -47.63 -79.30 -27.98
N SER A 12 -47.87 -78.98 -26.70
CA SER A 12 -47.92 -77.60 -26.19
C SER A 12 -46.57 -76.91 -26.45
N ARG A 13 -46.49 -76.23 -27.58
CA ARG A 13 -45.44 -75.28 -27.94
C ARG A 13 -45.85 -73.92 -27.36
N ALA A 14 -45.96 -73.83 -26.05
CA ALA A 14 -46.28 -72.60 -25.35
C ALA A 14 -45.67 -72.63 -23.95
N GLN A 15 -44.38 -72.38 -23.88
CA GLN A 15 -43.68 -71.75 -22.74
C GLN A 15 -42.19 -71.59 -23.10
N ALA A 16 -41.94 -70.93 -24.23
CA ALA A 16 -40.79 -70.04 -24.34
C ALA A 16 -41.34 -68.64 -24.13
N GLU A 17 -41.79 -68.36 -22.90
CA GLU A 17 -42.06 -66.98 -22.49
C GLU A 17 -40.71 -66.27 -22.49
N SER A 18 -40.52 -65.53 -23.58
CA SER A 18 -39.51 -64.51 -23.73
C SER A 18 -39.54 -63.64 -22.48
N ALA A 19 -38.50 -63.73 -21.64
CA ALA A 19 -38.22 -62.74 -20.61
C ALA A 19 -38.31 -61.34 -21.24
N PRO A 20 -38.82 -60.32 -20.52
CA PRO A 20 -39.15 -59.05 -21.12
C PRO A 20 -37.87 -58.38 -21.61
N ALA A 21 -37.67 -58.36 -22.93
CA ALA A 21 -36.55 -57.66 -23.56
C ALA A 21 -36.42 -56.19 -23.10
N GLY A 22 -37.50 -55.58 -22.61
CA GLY A 22 -37.52 -54.25 -22.01
C GLY A 22 -36.76 -54.11 -20.69
N GLU A 23 -36.66 -55.16 -19.87
CA GLU A 23 -35.97 -55.11 -18.57
C GLU A 23 -34.45 -55.18 -18.74
N SER A 24 -33.98 -55.94 -19.73
CA SER A 24 -32.56 -55.99 -20.13
C SER A 24 -32.10 -54.68 -20.78
N VAL A 25 -32.92 -54.06 -21.64
CA VAL A 25 -32.58 -52.76 -22.25
C VAL A 25 -32.57 -51.64 -21.20
N ALA A 26 -33.48 -51.67 -20.22
CA ALA A 26 -33.50 -50.72 -19.11
C ALA A 26 -32.25 -50.87 -18.20
N ALA A 27 -31.82 -52.10 -17.92
CA ALA A 27 -30.61 -52.37 -17.16
C ALA A 27 -29.34 -51.91 -17.92
N ASP A 28 -29.23 -52.21 -19.22
CA ASP A 28 -28.10 -51.79 -20.06
C ASP A 28 -28.02 -50.27 -20.25
N THR A 29 -29.16 -49.61 -20.38
CA THR A 29 -29.21 -48.13 -20.49
C THR A 29 -28.85 -47.47 -19.16
N SER A 30 -29.35 -47.99 -18.04
CA SER A 30 -28.97 -47.52 -16.69
C SER A 30 -27.49 -47.71 -16.41
N ALA A 31 -26.91 -48.84 -16.82
CA ALA A 31 -25.47 -49.10 -16.68
C ALA A 31 -24.62 -48.13 -17.52
N ARG A 32 -25.03 -47.85 -18.76
CA ARG A 32 -24.36 -46.84 -19.61
C ARG A 32 -24.46 -45.44 -19.03
N VAL A 33 -25.63 -45.03 -18.55
CA VAL A 33 -25.82 -43.73 -17.91
C VAL A 33 -24.96 -43.63 -16.64
N GLY A 34 -24.91 -44.69 -15.83
CA GLY A 34 -24.03 -44.76 -14.66
C GLY A 34 -22.55 -44.61 -15.01
N ALA A 35 -22.08 -45.27 -16.07
CA ALA A 35 -20.71 -45.14 -16.55
C ALA A 35 -20.38 -43.72 -17.03
N VAL A 36 -21.29 -43.09 -17.78
CA VAL A 36 -21.12 -41.70 -18.25
C VAL A 36 -21.12 -40.72 -17.08
N LEU A 37 -21.97 -40.92 -16.08
CA LEU A 37 -21.99 -40.09 -14.87
C LEU A 37 -20.70 -40.24 -14.06
N ALA A 38 -20.21 -41.47 -13.87
CA ALA A 38 -18.95 -41.72 -13.18
C ALA A 38 -17.75 -41.10 -13.91
N GLU A 39 -17.73 -41.17 -15.24
CA GLU A 39 -16.70 -40.51 -16.06
C GLU A 39 -16.79 -38.98 -15.97
N ALA A 40 -18.01 -38.42 -16.00
CA ALA A 40 -18.24 -36.99 -15.85
C ALA A 40 -17.81 -36.50 -14.46
N GLU A 41 -18.10 -37.26 -13.40
CA GLU A 41 -17.70 -36.95 -12.03
C GLU A 41 -16.18 -37.03 -11.86
N ALA A 42 -15.53 -38.05 -12.42
CA ALA A 42 -14.07 -38.16 -12.41
C ALA A 42 -13.40 -36.98 -13.12
N ARG A 43 -13.93 -36.57 -14.28
CA ARG A 43 -13.45 -35.38 -15.00
C ARG A 43 -13.68 -34.10 -14.20
N ALA A 44 -14.85 -33.94 -13.59
CA ALA A 44 -15.15 -32.78 -12.75
C ALA A 44 -14.21 -32.69 -11.53
N ASN A 45 -13.95 -33.80 -10.86
CA ASN A 45 -13.00 -33.87 -9.75
C ASN A 45 -11.57 -33.54 -10.21
N SER A 46 -11.14 -34.07 -11.35
CA SER A 46 -9.82 -33.75 -11.92
C SER A 46 -9.66 -32.26 -12.25
N VAL A 47 -10.70 -31.63 -12.83
CA VAL A 47 -10.70 -30.20 -13.12
C VAL A 47 -10.67 -29.38 -11.83
N ARG A 48 -11.45 -29.78 -10.81
CA ARG A 48 -11.45 -29.11 -9.51
C ARG A 48 -10.06 -29.18 -8.85
N GLU A 49 -9.45 -30.35 -8.79
CA GLU A 49 -8.11 -30.52 -8.22
C GLU A 49 -7.04 -29.75 -8.99
N ALA A 50 -7.17 -29.64 -10.32
CA ALA A 50 -6.28 -28.83 -11.13
C ALA A 50 -6.43 -27.33 -10.82
N ALA A 51 -7.68 -26.86 -10.73
CA ALA A 51 -7.98 -25.48 -10.39
C ALA A 51 -7.53 -25.11 -8.96
N GLU A 52 -7.71 -26.00 -7.99
CA GLU A 52 -7.23 -25.81 -6.61
C GLU A 52 -5.70 -25.70 -6.59
N ARG A 53 -4.99 -26.59 -7.30
CA ARG A 53 -3.52 -26.53 -7.40
C ARG A 53 -3.03 -25.25 -8.08
N GLU A 54 -3.73 -24.78 -9.09
CA GLU A 54 -3.40 -23.51 -9.76
C GLU A 54 -3.66 -22.32 -8.83
N ALA A 55 -4.78 -22.29 -8.12
CA ALA A 55 -5.09 -21.26 -7.14
C ALA A 55 -4.02 -21.17 -6.04
N THR A 56 -3.61 -22.31 -5.46
CA THR A 56 -2.53 -22.34 -4.46
C THR A 56 -1.21 -21.82 -5.03
N GLN A 57 -0.86 -22.18 -6.27
CA GLN A 57 0.35 -21.68 -6.92
C GLN A 57 0.31 -20.16 -7.13
N VAL A 58 -0.83 -19.62 -7.54
CA VAL A 58 -1.02 -18.17 -7.70
C VAL A 58 -0.93 -17.46 -6.36
N GLU A 59 -1.55 -18.00 -5.31
CA GLU A 59 -1.47 -17.44 -3.95
C GLU A 59 -0.03 -17.43 -3.42
N ASP A 60 0.71 -18.53 -3.60
CA ASP A 60 2.09 -18.63 -3.15
C ASP A 60 3.01 -17.68 -3.93
N ALA A 61 2.80 -17.56 -5.25
CA ALA A 61 3.54 -16.60 -6.08
C ALA A 61 3.26 -15.15 -5.65
N ALA A 62 1.99 -14.79 -5.45
CA ALA A 62 1.59 -13.46 -4.99
C ALA A 62 2.16 -13.16 -3.59
N ARG A 63 2.18 -14.14 -2.69
CA ARG A 63 2.80 -14.00 -1.36
C ARG A 63 4.31 -13.80 -1.46
N ALA A 64 4.98 -14.56 -2.33
CA ALA A 64 6.42 -14.39 -2.55
C ALA A 64 6.75 -13.01 -3.15
N GLU A 65 5.94 -12.52 -4.09
CA GLU A 65 6.09 -11.17 -4.64
C GLU A 65 5.87 -10.09 -3.57
N ALA A 66 4.80 -10.19 -2.78
CA ALA A 66 4.50 -9.23 -1.72
C ALA A 66 5.62 -9.17 -0.66
N THR A 67 6.15 -10.34 -0.26
CA THR A 67 7.28 -10.38 0.68
C THR A 67 8.56 -9.82 0.05
N GLY A 68 8.82 -10.08 -1.24
CA GLY A 68 9.94 -9.49 -1.97
C GLY A 68 9.87 -7.96 -2.04
N VAL A 69 8.70 -7.41 -2.35
CA VAL A 69 8.46 -5.95 -2.38
C VAL A 69 8.67 -5.33 -1.00
N ALA A 70 8.13 -5.94 0.05
CA ALA A 70 8.30 -5.44 1.42
C ALA A 70 9.77 -5.44 1.86
N GLN A 71 10.53 -6.50 1.56
CA GLN A 71 11.95 -6.58 1.86
C GLN A 71 12.78 -5.56 1.08
N ALA A 72 12.49 -5.37 -0.21
CA ALA A 72 13.14 -4.37 -1.03
C ALA A 72 12.88 -2.95 -0.51
N ALA A 73 11.63 -2.63 -0.17
CA ALA A 73 11.25 -1.34 0.41
C ALA A 73 11.95 -1.10 1.76
N HIS A 74 12.01 -2.11 2.62
CA HIS A 74 12.71 -2.01 3.90
C HIS A 74 14.22 -1.77 3.73
N THR A 75 14.85 -2.47 2.80
CA THR A 75 16.28 -2.29 2.50
C THR A 75 16.56 -0.89 1.95
N ALA A 76 15.71 -0.38 1.07
CA ALA A 76 15.82 0.98 0.55
C ALA A 76 15.64 2.02 1.67
N ALA A 77 14.67 1.83 2.56
CA ALA A 77 14.46 2.70 3.72
C ALA A 77 15.69 2.70 4.65
N GLN A 78 16.28 1.53 4.93
CA GLN A 78 17.51 1.42 5.72
C GLN A 78 18.68 2.15 5.08
N ALA A 79 18.84 2.05 3.75
CA ALA A 79 19.91 2.75 3.04
C ALA A 79 19.75 4.28 3.14
N ALA A 80 18.54 4.80 2.87
CA ALA A 80 18.23 6.22 2.98
C ALA A 80 18.40 6.75 4.42
N ALA A 81 18.01 5.93 5.42
CA ALA A 81 18.19 6.24 6.83
C ALA A 81 19.66 6.39 7.22
N ARG A 82 20.52 5.47 6.76
CA ARG A 82 21.97 5.53 7.01
C ARG A 82 22.61 6.75 6.35
N GLU A 83 22.25 7.05 5.10
CA GLU A 83 22.74 8.24 4.41
C GLU A 83 22.34 9.53 5.14
N ARG A 84 21.11 9.60 5.65
CA ARG A 84 20.67 10.74 6.46
C ARG A 84 21.42 10.82 7.78
N ALA A 85 21.66 9.69 8.45
CA ALA A 85 22.44 9.64 9.67
C ALA A 85 23.88 10.14 9.45
N GLU A 86 24.53 9.70 8.37
CA GLU A 86 25.86 10.17 7.98
C GLU A 86 25.88 11.69 7.75
N ARG A 87 24.91 12.23 6.99
CA ARG A 87 24.77 13.68 6.79
C ARG A 87 24.56 14.44 8.10
N LEU A 88 23.75 13.90 9.02
CA LEU A 88 23.55 14.50 10.34
C LEU A 88 24.85 14.50 11.16
N ALA A 89 25.62 13.42 11.12
CA ALA A 89 26.91 13.31 11.79
C ALA A 89 27.94 14.30 11.23
N GLU A 90 27.99 14.48 9.91
CA GLU A 90 28.83 15.49 9.26
C GLU A 90 28.42 16.92 9.66
N LEU A 91 27.11 17.23 9.62
CA LEU A 91 26.59 18.52 10.06
C LEU A 91 26.95 18.78 11.52
N ARG A 92 26.77 17.79 12.39
CA ARG A 92 27.14 17.85 13.80
C ARG A 92 28.62 18.19 13.98
N ALA A 93 29.51 17.52 13.25
CA ALA A 93 30.94 17.79 13.28
C ALA A 93 31.27 19.21 12.77
N SER A 94 30.62 19.66 11.71
CA SER A 94 30.82 21.00 11.15
C SER A 94 30.34 22.11 12.10
N ILE A 95 29.21 21.90 12.76
CA ILE A 95 28.65 22.84 13.75
C ILE A 95 29.56 22.89 14.97
N ALA A 96 30.01 21.75 15.49
CA ALA A 96 30.94 21.71 16.63
C ALA A 96 32.26 22.42 16.32
N ALA A 97 32.85 22.19 15.14
CA ALA A 97 34.08 22.87 14.72
C ALA A 97 33.89 24.38 14.56
N ARG A 98 32.77 24.82 13.94
CA ARG A 98 32.46 26.24 13.76
C ARG A 98 32.09 26.93 15.08
N ALA A 99 31.41 26.22 15.98
CA ALA A 99 31.10 26.69 17.32
C ALA A 99 32.38 27.04 18.08
N GLY A 100 33.36 26.13 18.13
CA GLY A 100 34.65 26.37 18.77
C GLY A 100 35.37 27.60 18.19
N SER A 101 35.40 27.70 16.86
CA SER A 101 36.00 28.86 16.17
C SER A 101 35.29 30.20 16.42
N LEU A 102 33.97 30.19 16.65
CA LEU A 102 33.19 31.42 16.85
C LEU A 102 33.17 31.85 18.32
N THR A 103 33.23 30.91 19.26
CA THR A 103 33.17 31.22 20.70
C THR A 103 34.53 31.53 21.30
N ASP A 104 35.63 31.14 20.65
CA ASP A 104 36.99 31.47 21.08
C ASP A 104 37.20 33.00 21.07
N GLY A 105 37.42 33.57 22.26
CA GLY A 105 37.69 35.00 22.44
C GLY A 105 36.46 35.90 22.61
N LEU A 106 35.23 35.36 22.58
CA LEU A 106 34.02 36.12 22.91
C LEU A 106 33.70 36.07 24.41
N GLU A 107 33.54 37.23 25.03
CA GLU A 107 33.05 37.35 26.41
C GLU A 107 31.59 36.84 26.48
N GLY A 108 31.34 35.76 27.23
CA GLY A 108 30.07 35.02 27.22
C GLY A 108 29.97 33.88 26.18
N GLY A 109 31.05 33.58 25.46
CA GLY A 109 31.14 32.49 24.48
C GLY A 109 30.82 31.11 25.04
N GLU A 110 31.12 30.84 26.33
CA GLU A 110 30.83 29.56 26.99
C GLU A 110 29.33 29.20 26.99
N LEU A 111 28.44 30.18 27.16
CA LEU A 111 26.99 29.92 27.19
C LEU A 111 26.47 29.57 25.78
N THR A 112 27.05 30.22 24.76
CA THR A 112 26.77 29.90 23.36
C THR A 112 27.34 28.53 22.98
N ARG A 113 28.54 28.19 23.47
CA ARG A 113 29.16 26.86 23.31
C ARG A 113 28.28 25.77 23.90
N LEU A 114 27.80 25.96 25.13
CA LEU A 114 26.94 25.00 25.83
C LEU A 114 25.60 24.78 25.12
N ARG A 115 25.00 25.84 24.54
CA ARG A 115 23.78 25.73 23.72
C ARG A 115 24.03 24.98 22.41
N LEU A 116 25.19 25.19 21.77
CA LEU A 116 25.56 24.48 20.54
C LEU A 116 25.86 23.01 20.82
N GLU A 117 26.52 22.69 21.93
CA GLU A 117 26.72 21.31 22.40
C GLU A 117 25.38 20.61 22.64
N GLN A 118 24.39 21.30 23.24
CA GLN A 118 23.06 20.73 23.44
C GLN A 118 22.32 20.44 22.12
N LEU A 119 22.45 21.31 21.11
CA LEU A 119 21.88 21.06 19.77
C LEU A 119 22.57 19.90 19.06
N VAL A 120 23.89 19.76 19.21
CA VAL A 120 24.71 18.64 18.71
C VAL A 120 24.25 17.33 19.35
N GLU A 121 23.95 17.32 20.65
CA GLU A 121 23.42 16.15 21.35
C GLU A 121 22.01 15.76 20.87
N ILE A 122 21.11 16.73 20.73
CA ILE A 122 19.76 16.50 20.19
C ILE A 122 19.83 15.92 18.77
N LEU A 123 20.76 16.41 17.94
CA LEU A 123 20.96 15.90 16.58
C LEU A 123 21.46 14.45 16.59
N GLY A 124 22.39 14.11 17.47
CA GLY A 124 22.86 12.73 17.65
C GLY A 124 21.78 11.80 18.21
N GLU A 125 20.85 12.32 19.01
CA GLU A 125 19.70 11.56 19.47
C GLU A 125 18.68 11.32 18.34
N ALA A 126 18.44 12.31 17.49
CA ALA A 126 17.61 12.15 16.29
C ALA A 126 18.21 11.13 15.31
N GLU A 127 19.53 11.14 15.12
CA GLU A 127 20.27 10.14 14.33
C GLU A 127 20.01 8.71 14.85
N ARG A 128 20.18 8.49 16.15
CA ARG A 128 19.93 7.18 16.77
C ARG A 128 18.48 6.73 16.64
N ARG A 129 17.52 7.63 16.88
CA ARG A 129 16.09 7.31 16.76
C ARG A 129 15.72 6.90 15.35
N LEU A 130 16.21 7.62 14.34
CA LEU A 130 15.95 7.30 12.94
C LEU A 130 16.47 5.89 12.59
N LEU A 131 17.66 5.54 13.06
CA LEU A 131 18.21 4.20 12.85
C LEU A 131 17.42 3.10 13.57
N ILE A 132 16.88 3.37 14.76
CA ILE A 132 16.03 2.43 15.51
C ILE A 132 14.68 2.25 14.82
N GLU A 133 14.00 3.33 14.46
CA GLU A 133 12.68 3.31 13.80
C GLU A 133 12.70 2.49 12.50
N VAL A 134 13.80 2.55 11.75
CA VAL A 134 13.94 1.79 10.51
C VAL A 134 14.45 0.36 10.75
N ALA A 135 15.16 0.09 11.86
CA ALA A 135 15.59 -1.26 12.24
C ALA A 135 14.46 -2.10 12.86
N GLU A 136 13.54 -1.50 13.59
CA GLU A 136 12.37 -2.17 14.18
C GLU A 136 11.32 -2.55 13.12
N GLY A 137 11.45 -2.02 11.89
CA GLY A 137 10.57 -2.30 10.76
C GLY A 137 9.17 -1.74 10.97
N PRO A 138 8.28 -1.83 9.95
CA PRO A 138 6.86 -1.61 10.21
C PRO A 138 6.41 -2.71 11.16
N GLY A 139 6.23 -2.39 12.44
CA GLY A 139 5.67 -3.32 13.43
C GLY A 139 4.45 -4.00 12.84
N GLU A 140 4.38 -5.33 13.00
CA GLU A 140 3.34 -6.25 12.53
C GLU A 140 2.28 -5.56 11.68
N LEU A 141 2.36 -5.76 10.35
CA LEU A 141 1.28 -5.48 9.42
C LEU A 141 -0.01 -6.09 10.00
N ALA A 142 -0.76 -5.30 10.76
CA ALA A 142 -2.12 -5.58 11.12
C ALA A 142 -2.81 -5.88 9.79
N GLU A 143 -3.35 -7.11 9.65
CA GLU A 143 -4.07 -7.55 8.47
C GLU A 143 -5.03 -6.45 8.03
N ALA A 144 -4.65 -5.71 6.99
CA ALA A 144 -5.57 -4.83 6.32
C ALA A 144 -6.56 -5.77 5.60
N PRO A 145 -7.87 -5.71 5.90
CA PRO A 145 -8.83 -6.51 5.17
C PRO A 145 -8.76 -6.09 3.70
N ALA A 146 -8.64 -7.07 2.82
CA ALA A 146 -8.52 -6.90 1.37
C ALA A 146 -9.50 -5.82 0.87
N ALA A 147 -8.95 -4.68 0.47
CA ALA A 147 -9.68 -3.68 -0.29
C ALA A 147 -9.99 -4.30 -1.66
N ALA A 148 -11.26 -4.64 -1.86
CA ALA A 148 -11.80 -5.11 -3.12
C ALA A 148 -11.35 -4.19 -4.27
N ALA A 149 -10.98 -4.79 -5.40
CA ALA A 149 -10.52 -4.11 -6.60
C ALA A 149 -11.46 -2.96 -7.01
N PRO A 150 -10.91 -1.82 -7.48
CA PRO A 150 -11.75 -0.72 -7.95
C PRO A 150 -12.48 -1.13 -9.24
N PRO A 151 -13.80 -0.92 -9.37
CA PRO A 151 -14.48 -1.05 -10.64
C PRO A 151 -14.05 0.09 -11.59
N PRO A 152 -14.14 -0.09 -12.91
CA PRO A 152 -13.62 0.88 -13.87
C PRO A 152 -14.35 2.23 -13.79
N GLU A 153 -13.58 3.31 -13.88
CA GLU A 153 -14.01 4.71 -13.79
C GLU A 153 -15.17 5.02 -14.74
N ALA A 154 -16.28 5.49 -14.16
CA ALA A 154 -17.28 6.30 -14.85
C ALA A 154 -17.17 7.75 -14.30
N PRO A 155 -17.32 8.78 -15.16
CA PRO A 155 -16.94 10.15 -14.81
C PRO A 155 -17.93 10.77 -13.82
N VAL A 156 -17.42 11.25 -12.69
CA VAL A 156 -18.20 11.93 -11.65
C VAL A 156 -18.17 13.45 -11.88
N PRO A 157 -19.32 14.13 -11.92
CA PRO A 157 -19.41 15.59 -12.14
C PRO A 157 -18.99 16.38 -10.88
N PRO A 158 -18.63 17.67 -11.01
CA PRO A 158 -18.17 18.47 -9.86
C PRO A 158 -19.33 18.84 -8.93
N VAL A 159 -19.15 18.63 -7.63
CA VAL A 159 -20.08 19.05 -6.56
C VAL A 159 -19.33 19.98 -5.58
N PRO A 160 -19.90 21.13 -5.18
CA PRO A 160 -19.19 22.18 -4.45
C PRO A 160 -19.06 21.93 -2.94
N ALA A 161 -18.08 22.59 -2.36
CA ALA A 161 -17.72 22.60 -0.94
C ALA A 161 -18.84 23.11 -0.01
N SER A 162 -19.06 22.42 1.11
CA SER A 162 -19.21 23.06 2.43
C SER A 162 -19.26 22.04 3.59
N GLU A 163 -18.74 22.48 4.73
CA GLU A 163 -19.02 22.06 6.12
C GLU A 163 -18.40 20.77 6.68
N ALA A 164 -17.17 20.89 7.16
CA ALA A 164 -16.64 20.04 8.25
C ALA A 164 -16.81 20.75 9.61
N ARG A 165 -17.56 20.10 10.51
CA ARG A 165 -17.78 20.49 11.91
C ARG A 165 -16.45 20.61 12.68
N GLY A 166 -16.30 21.69 13.45
CA GLY A 166 -15.17 21.94 14.33
C GLY A 166 -15.15 21.05 15.57
N PHE A 167 -13.96 20.61 15.96
CA PHE A 167 -13.65 19.97 17.24
C PHE A 167 -13.48 21.06 18.30
N ASP A 168 -14.25 20.97 19.38
CA ASP A 168 -14.25 21.92 20.50
C ASP A 168 -13.56 21.25 21.70
N GLY A 169 -12.27 21.54 21.88
CA GLY A 169 -11.46 21.03 22.98
C GLY A 169 -10.33 21.99 23.30
N ALA A 170 -10.36 22.59 24.49
CA ALA A 170 -9.33 23.51 24.96
C ALA A 170 -8.01 22.76 25.22
N LEU A 171 -6.90 23.30 24.70
CA LEU A 171 -5.54 22.79 24.89
C LEU A 171 -4.90 23.36 26.18
N PRO A 172 -4.04 22.58 26.87
CA PRO A 172 -3.37 23.02 28.10
C PRO A 172 -2.22 24.00 27.83
N GLU A 173 -2.04 24.94 28.75
CA GLU A 173 -1.09 26.06 28.67
C GLU A 173 0.34 25.59 29.03
N GLY A 174 1.30 25.72 28.09
CA GLY A 174 2.73 25.50 28.39
C GLY A 174 3.60 24.83 27.31
N ALA A 175 3.07 24.43 26.16
CA ALA A 175 3.90 23.89 25.07
C ALA A 175 4.59 25.04 24.29
N PRO A 176 5.89 24.92 23.94
CA PRO A 176 6.52 25.83 22.99
C PRO A 176 5.85 25.62 21.63
N MET A 177 4.94 26.54 21.31
CA MET A 177 4.28 26.61 20.02
C MET A 177 5.34 26.82 18.94
N MET A 178 5.74 25.75 18.25
CA MET A 178 5.97 25.90 16.82
C MET A 178 4.69 26.56 16.30
N ARG A 179 4.80 27.82 15.86
CA ARG A 179 3.70 28.51 15.18
C ARG A 179 3.37 27.70 13.92
N MET A 180 2.53 26.69 14.06
CA MET A 180 1.62 26.32 12.99
C MET A 180 0.89 27.60 12.62
N PRO A 181 0.80 27.98 11.33
CA PRO A 181 -0.12 29.03 10.95
C PRO A 181 -1.49 28.60 11.45
N THR A 182 -1.94 29.28 12.50
CA THR A 182 -3.36 29.37 12.78
C THR A 182 -4.00 29.99 11.54
N ARG A 183 -5.32 29.84 11.41
CA ARG A 183 -6.17 30.54 10.43
C ARG A 183 -6.07 32.09 10.50
N SER A 184 -4.88 32.62 10.45
CA SER A 184 -4.58 33.98 10.05
C SER A 184 -4.93 33.98 8.57
N GLY A 185 -5.95 34.71 8.15
CA GLY A 185 -6.31 34.88 6.73
C GLY A 185 -5.25 35.62 5.92
N ASP A 186 -3.98 35.53 6.33
CA ASP A 186 -2.81 36.10 5.71
C ASP A 186 -2.28 35.09 4.68
N ARG A 187 -2.92 35.11 3.51
CA ARG A 187 -2.56 34.26 2.36
C ARG A 187 -1.09 34.40 1.96
N GLU A 188 -0.44 35.51 2.31
CA GLU A 188 0.97 35.75 1.99
C GLU A 188 1.90 34.94 2.90
N ALA A 189 1.56 34.78 4.18
CA ALA A 189 2.31 33.93 5.10
C ALA A 189 2.20 32.44 4.73
N ASP A 190 1.01 32.00 4.31
CA ASP A 190 0.76 30.63 3.86
C ASP A 190 1.51 30.33 2.55
N ALA A 191 1.50 31.28 1.60
CA ALA A 191 2.26 31.20 0.35
C ALA A 191 3.77 31.06 0.59
N ARG A 192 4.33 31.85 1.51
CA ARG A 192 5.76 31.76 1.90
C ARG A 192 6.11 30.39 2.47
N PHE A 193 5.26 29.86 3.33
CA PHE A 193 5.47 28.55 3.94
C PHE A 193 5.41 27.43 2.89
N ALA A 194 4.42 27.45 1.99
CA ALA A 194 4.32 26.51 0.88
C ALA A 194 5.55 26.57 -0.04
N ALA A 195 6.00 27.77 -0.41
CA ALA A 195 7.19 27.97 -1.22
C ALA A 195 8.45 27.39 -0.57
N MET A 196 8.63 27.62 0.74
CA MET A 196 9.75 27.08 1.50
C MET A 196 9.71 25.56 1.57
N LEU A 197 8.54 24.95 1.80
CA LEU A 197 8.39 23.50 1.82
C LEU A 197 8.75 22.88 0.47
N MET A 198 8.26 23.42 -0.64
CA MET A 198 8.56 22.89 -1.96
C MET A 198 10.04 23.05 -2.32
N ALA A 199 10.67 24.18 -1.97
CA ALA A 199 12.10 24.37 -2.15
C ALA A 199 12.95 23.36 -1.35
N VAL A 200 12.57 23.09 -0.10
CA VAL A 200 13.24 22.08 0.76
C VAL A 200 13.10 20.66 0.20
N HIS A 201 12.00 20.37 -0.49
CA HIS A 201 11.77 19.09 -1.17
C HIS A 201 12.41 19.02 -2.57
N GLY A 202 13.19 20.04 -2.97
CA GLY A 202 13.91 20.05 -4.24
C GLY A 202 13.10 20.53 -5.44
N GLY A 203 11.96 21.19 -5.22
CA GLY A 203 11.19 21.81 -6.30
C GLY A 203 11.97 22.93 -6.98
N GLU A 204 11.86 23.02 -8.31
CA GLU A 204 12.53 24.07 -9.08
C GLU A 204 11.83 25.41 -8.89
N ARG A 205 12.58 26.51 -9.10
CA ARG A 205 12.07 27.88 -8.94
C ARG A 205 10.79 28.11 -9.75
N ASP A 206 10.74 27.59 -10.98
CA ASP A 206 9.61 27.78 -11.89
C ASP A 206 8.37 27.01 -11.43
N ASP A 207 8.55 25.79 -10.91
CA ASP A 207 7.47 24.98 -10.31
C ASP A 207 6.86 25.67 -9.08
N VAL A 208 7.73 26.24 -8.24
CA VAL A 208 7.28 27.00 -7.07
C VAL A 208 6.53 28.26 -7.49
N ALA A 209 7.02 28.97 -8.51
CA ALA A 209 6.35 30.14 -9.05
C ALA A 209 4.98 29.82 -9.64
N GLU A 210 4.84 28.68 -10.33
CA GLU A 210 3.57 28.21 -10.88
C GLU A 210 2.58 27.83 -9.80
N HIS A 211 3.02 27.08 -8.79
CA HIS A 211 2.17 26.70 -7.66
C HIS A 211 1.67 27.93 -6.89
N LEU A 212 2.55 28.92 -6.65
CA LEU A 212 2.17 30.18 -6.00
C LEU A 212 1.15 30.98 -6.81
N ARG A 213 1.30 31.04 -8.13
CA ARG A 213 0.32 31.71 -9.01
C ARG A 213 -1.03 30.98 -9.02
N THR A 214 -1.02 29.66 -8.97
CA THR A 214 -2.22 28.82 -9.07
C THR A 214 -3.03 28.83 -7.78
N GLU A 215 -2.38 28.64 -6.63
CA GLU A 215 -3.05 28.49 -5.34
C GLU A 215 -3.24 29.82 -4.60
N TYR A 216 -2.30 30.76 -4.75
CA TYR A 216 -2.27 32.02 -3.99
C TYR A 216 -2.50 33.27 -4.85
N GLY A 217 -2.62 33.10 -6.17
CA GLY A 217 -2.95 34.16 -7.13
C GLY A 217 -1.75 34.95 -7.67
N ALA A 218 -2.03 35.88 -8.57
CA ALA A 218 -1.04 36.67 -9.31
C ALA A 218 -0.48 37.85 -8.50
N ASN A 219 0.20 37.55 -7.38
CA ASN A 219 1.07 38.52 -6.71
C ASN A 219 2.48 38.46 -7.32
N ASP A 220 3.24 39.54 -7.16
CA ASP A 220 4.66 39.57 -7.52
C ASP A 220 5.47 38.75 -6.51
N TRP A 221 5.65 37.47 -6.82
CA TRP A 221 6.40 36.51 -6.01
C TRP A 221 7.90 36.54 -6.29
N ASP A 222 8.40 37.40 -7.19
CA ASP A 222 9.80 37.41 -7.58
C ASP A 222 10.74 37.74 -6.41
N GLY A 223 10.29 38.60 -5.49
CA GLY A 223 11.03 38.90 -4.25
C GLY A 223 11.25 37.65 -3.39
N LEU A 224 10.18 36.86 -3.19
CA LEU A 224 10.22 35.62 -2.41
C LEU A 224 11.03 34.53 -3.11
N LEU A 225 10.86 34.37 -4.42
CA LEU A 225 11.61 33.39 -5.21
C LEU A 225 13.10 33.74 -5.26
N ASN A 226 13.46 35.02 -5.30
CA ASN A 226 14.85 35.47 -5.22
C ASN A 226 15.48 35.22 -3.84
N GLU A 227 14.69 35.26 -2.77
CA GLU A 227 15.15 34.94 -1.41
C GLU A 227 15.41 33.43 -1.26
N LEU A 228 14.54 32.58 -1.80
CA LEU A 228 14.63 31.12 -1.67
C LEU A 228 15.64 30.49 -2.65
N PHE A 229 15.70 30.98 -3.89
CA PHE A 229 16.50 30.38 -4.97
C PHE A 229 17.68 31.25 -5.43
N GLY A 230 17.89 32.42 -4.83
CA GLY A 230 18.85 33.42 -5.31
C GLY A 230 18.32 34.22 -6.51
N ARG A 231 19.01 35.31 -6.90
CA ARG A 231 18.61 36.09 -8.09
C ARG A 231 18.77 35.27 -9.36
N ALA A 232 17.77 35.29 -10.23
CA ALA A 232 17.81 34.63 -11.54
C ALA A 232 19.01 35.08 -12.42
N ASP A 233 19.57 36.26 -12.17
CA ASP A 233 20.72 36.81 -12.90
C ASP A 233 22.10 36.43 -12.33
N ALA A 234 22.17 35.62 -11.27
CA ALA A 234 23.44 35.16 -10.74
C ALA A 234 23.94 33.92 -11.49
N LYS A 235 24.32 34.10 -12.77
CA LYS A 235 25.21 33.13 -13.45
C LYS A 235 26.57 33.16 -12.76
N VAL A 236 26.94 32.07 -12.11
CA VAL A 236 28.34 31.67 -11.87
C VAL A 236 28.63 30.50 -12.80
#